data_AF-A0A6L3ZCS4-F1
#
_entry.id   AF-A0A6L3ZCS4-F1
#
_cell.length_a   1.000
_cell.length_b   1.000
_cell.length_c   1.000
_cell.angle_alpha   90.00
_cell.angle_beta   90.00
_cell.angle_gamma   90.00
#
_symmetry.space_group_name_H-M   'P 1'
#
loop_
_entity.id
_entity.type
_entity.pdbx_description
1 polymer ?
#
loop_
_entity_poly.entity_id
_entity_poly.type
_entity_poly.pdbx_seq_one_letter_code
_entity_poly.pdbx_strand_id
1 'polypeptide(L)'
;RIDYFVDTNTVPTRFLNFIRIYRSEDSGSTYNLVNTGNPLLGYAFDGSPGQNGVDNQYYYYAIDLIANGYAVGQTRALHTINLQADLTNLANVPVSWSSYAGVNYSDFANLQYQLQFGEENDTGGYDWQDVTTGFPTSDSTATFSAVGQDPGNYALRVITLTDANGYSSESNWVIYGVPVDPIIPDPEAPPLTVPDVFTPNGDGLNDRWTIDGIENWNSRKVAIFDRWGRKVWSSDKYTNDNPF
;
A
#
# COMPACT_ATOMS: atom_id res chain seq x y z
N ARG A 1 -14.28 3.90 -2.76
CA ARG A 1 -14.82 5.20 -3.22
C ARG A 1 -15.53 4.97 -4.56
N ILE A 2 -16.61 5.68 -4.83
CA ILE A 2 -17.34 5.61 -6.10
C ILE A 2 -17.45 7.03 -6.64
N ASP A 3 -16.83 7.28 -7.79
CA ASP A 3 -16.86 8.57 -8.47
C ASP A 3 -17.99 8.59 -9.50
N TYR A 4 -18.64 9.75 -9.65
CA TYR A 4 -19.75 9.93 -10.59
C TYR A 4 -19.81 11.37 -11.08
N PHE A 5 -20.52 11.55 -12.18
CA PHE A 5 -20.81 12.85 -12.76
C PHE A 5 -22.31 12.98 -12.99
N VAL A 6 -22.85 14.17 -12.73
CA VAL A 6 -24.24 14.51 -13.01
C VAL A 6 -24.27 15.63 -14.05
N ASP A 7 -24.90 15.38 -15.20
CA ASP A 7 -25.07 16.39 -16.23
C ASP A 7 -26.13 17.43 -15.81
N THR A 8 -25.64 18.55 -15.27
CA THR A 8 -26.48 19.65 -14.80
C THR A 8 -27.05 20.52 -15.92
N ASN A 9 -26.63 20.31 -17.18
CA ASN A 9 -27.26 20.96 -18.33
C ASN A 9 -28.61 20.31 -18.63
N THR A 10 -28.69 18.98 -18.51
CA THR A 10 -29.93 18.22 -18.74
C THR A 10 -30.86 18.27 -17.53
N VAL A 11 -30.33 18.12 -16.30
CA VAL A 11 -31.11 18.20 -15.06
C VAL A 11 -30.62 19.39 -14.23
N PRO A 12 -31.35 20.53 -14.24
CA PRO A 12 -30.94 21.71 -13.49
C PRO A 12 -30.73 21.43 -11.99
N THR A 13 -29.69 22.00 -11.42
CA THR A 13 -29.27 21.79 -10.02
C THR A 13 -30.40 21.98 -9.00
N ARG A 14 -31.33 22.91 -9.26
CA ARG A 14 -32.50 23.18 -8.40
C ARG A 14 -33.44 21.97 -8.22
N PHE A 15 -33.40 21.01 -9.13
CA PHE A 15 -34.22 19.82 -9.08
C PHE A 15 -33.49 18.64 -8.44
N LEU A 16 -32.17 18.70 -8.26
CA LEU A 16 -31.41 17.59 -7.70
C LEU A 16 -31.71 17.46 -6.20
N ASN A 17 -31.98 16.23 -5.74
CA ASN A 17 -32.19 15.95 -4.33
C ASN A 17 -31.01 15.20 -3.72
N PHE A 18 -30.78 13.96 -4.15
CA PHE A 18 -29.69 13.11 -3.70
C PHE A 18 -29.44 11.99 -4.71
N ILE A 19 -28.32 11.28 -4.58
CA ILE A 19 -28.12 9.99 -5.26
C ILE A 19 -28.34 8.84 -4.29
N ARG A 20 -28.76 7.69 -4.81
CA ARG A 20 -28.79 6.41 -4.13
C ARG A 20 -27.69 5.52 -4.69
N ILE A 21 -26.94 4.87 -3.83
CA ILE A 21 -25.85 3.98 -4.21
C ILE A 21 -26.26 2.57 -3.82
N TYR A 22 -26.31 1.71 -4.82
CA TYR A 22 -26.65 0.31 -4.67
C TYR A 22 -25.42 -0.54 -4.84
N ARG A 23 -25.31 -1.60 -4.03
CA ARG A 23 -24.28 -2.63 -4.13
C ARG A 23 -24.92 -4.00 -4.36
N SER A 24 -24.27 -4.80 -5.18
CA SER A 24 -24.54 -6.24 -5.33
C SER A 24 -23.29 -7.05 -4.96
N GLU A 25 -23.52 -8.14 -4.25
CA GLU A 25 -22.51 -9.11 -3.79
C GLU A 25 -22.65 -10.46 -4.50
N ASP A 26 -23.67 -10.61 -5.36
CA ASP A 26 -24.07 -11.83 -6.04
C ASP A 26 -23.94 -11.68 -7.56
N SER A 27 -22.81 -11.12 -7.97
CA SER A 27 -22.45 -10.90 -9.39
C SER A 27 -23.45 -10.06 -10.17
N GLY A 28 -24.08 -9.08 -9.53
CA GLY A 28 -25.05 -8.18 -10.14
C GLY A 28 -26.48 -8.72 -10.19
N SER A 29 -26.80 -9.78 -9.46
CA SER A 29 -28.15 -10.37 -9.46
C SER A 29 -29.13 -9.60 -8.59
N THR A 30 -28.72 -9.18 -7.39
CA THR A 30 -29.53 -8.39 -6.45
C THR A 30 -28.78 -7.16 -5.94
N TYR A 31 -29.48 -6.02 -5.91
CA TYR A 31 -28.92 -4.73 -5.53
C TYR A 31 -29.57 -4.21 -4.25
N ASN A 32 -28.76 -3.96 -3.24
CA ASN A 32 -29.18 -3.39 -1.97
C ASN A 32 -28.72 -1.93 -1.88
N LEU A 33 -29.57 -1.05 -1.33
CA LEU A 33 -29.19 0.33 -1.05
C LEU A 33 -28.15 0.33 0.08
N VAL A 34 -26.93 0.78 -0.21
CA VAL A 34 -25.84 0.83 0.77
C VAL A 34 -25.56 2.24 1.27
N ASN A 35 -25.82 3.26 0.45
CA ASN A 35 -25.60 4.65 0.87
C ASN A 35 -26.44 5.64 0.03
N THR A 36 -26.50 6.88 0.48
CA THR A 36 -26.98 8.03 -0.29
C THR A 36 -25.89 9.12 -0.33
N GLY A 37 -25.93 9.98 -1.33
CA GLY A 37 -24.87 10.98 -1.55
C GLY A 37 -25.38 12.30 -2.11
N ASN A 38 -24.55 13.33 -2.01
CA ASN A 38 -24.81 14.63 -2.61
C ASN A 38 -24.46 14.60 -4.11
N PRO A 39 -25.41 14.82 -5.04
CA PRO A 39 -25.20 14.68 -6.48
C PRO A 39 -24.16 15.65 -7.05
N LEU A 40 -23.82 16.72 -6.32
CA LEU A 40 -22.82 17.71 -6.73
C LEU A 40 -21.43 17.47 -6.10
N LEU A 41 -21.28 16.47 -5.23
CA LEU A 41 -19.99 16.15 -4.61
C LEU A 41 -19.04 15.42 -5.58
N GLY A 42 -19.60 14.73 -6.59
CA GLY A 42 -18.84 13.98 -7.59
C GLY A 42 -18.27 12.65 -7.11
N TYR A 43 -18.43 12.32 -5.83
CA TYR A 43 -18.06 11.03 -5.28
C TYR A 43 -18.94 10.64 -4.08
N ALA A 44 -18.90 9.36 -3.75
CA ALA A 44 -19.45 8.80 -2.53
C ALA A 44 -18.54 7.69 -2.00
N PHE A 45 -18.72 7.33 -0.74
CA PHE A 45 -17.93 6.30 -0.09
C PHE A 45 -18.84 5.20 0.45
N ASP A 46 -18.48 3.95 0.17
CA ASP A 46 -19.02 2.78 0.83
C ASP A 46 -17.84 2.08 1.53
N GLY A 47 -17.82 2.16 2.86
CA GLY A 47 -16.84 1.48 3.70
C GLY A 47 -17.36 0.22 4.37
N SER A 48 -18.63 -0.14 4.13
CA SER A 48 -19.26 -1.26 4.82
C SER A 48 -18.73 -2.65 4.47
N PRO A 49 -18.07 -2.90 3.31
CA PRO A 49 -17.35 -4.16 3.09
C PRO A 49 -16.22 -4.40 4.10
N GLY A 50 -15.62 -3.33 4.65
CA GLY A 50 -14.43 -3.42 5.49
C GLY A 50 -13.23 -4.04 4.77
N GLN A 51 -12.12 -4.19 5.51
CA GLN A 51 -10.87 -4.72 4.95
C GLN A 51 -11.04 -6.14 4.38
N ASN A 52 -11.62 -7.05 5.18
CA ASN A 52 -11.81 -8.44 4.75
C ASN A 52 -12.77 -8.58 3.56
N GLY A 53 -13.74 -7.66 3.39
CA GLY A 53 -14.67 -7.71 2.27
C GLY A 53 -14.01 -7.31 0.96
N VAL A 54 -13.20 -6.25 0.96
CA VAL A 54 -12.53 -5.76 -0.25
C VAL A 54 -11.42 -6.70 -0.75
N ASP A 55 -10.84 -7.50 0.15
CA ASP A 55 -9.75 -8.41 -0.19
C ASP A 55 -10.24 -9.76 -0.76
N ASN A 56 -11.46 -10.19 -0.45
CA ASN A 56 -11.96 -11.51 -0.85
C ASN A 56 -12.88 -11.52 -2.06
N GLN A 57 -13.45 -10.38 -2.46
CA GLN A 57 -14.36 -10.32 -3.60
C GLN A 57 -14.41 -8.93 -4.21
N TYR A 58 -14.96 -8.87 -5.42
CA TYR A 58 -15.36 -7.64 -6.07
C TYR A 58 -16.87 -7.42 -5.92
N TYR A 59 -17.29 -6.16 -5.98
CA TYR A 59 -18.66 -5.74 -5.78
C TYR A 59 -19.15 -4.97 -6.99
N TYR A 60 -20.42 -5.16 -7.36
CA TYR A 60 -21.07 -4.34 -8.38
C TYR A 60 -21.74 -3.13 -7.72
N TYR A 61 -21.58 -1.97 -8.33
CA TYR A 61 -22.21 -0.73 -7.90
C TYR A 61 -23.05 -0.13 -9.02
N ALA A 62 -24.20 0.40 -8.65
CA ALA A 62 -25.07 1.19 -9.51
C ALA A 62 -25.60 2.40 -8.75
N ILE A 63 -25.85 3.49 -9.45
CA ILE A 63 -26.30 4.75 -8.86
C ILE A 63 -27.65 5.12 -9.45
N ASP A 64 -28.58 5.61 -8.63
CA ASP A 64 -29.83 6.21 -9.09
C ASP A 64 -29.90 7.67 -8.65
N LEU A 65 -30.20 8.56 -9.59
CA LEU A 65 -30.34 9.99 -9.32
C LEU A 65 -31.78 10.31 -8.93
N ILE A 66 -31.98 10.93 -7.77
CA ILE A 66 -33.28 11.45 -7.36
C ILE A 66 -33.36 12.94 -7.68
N ALA A 67 -34.30 13.31 -8.55
CA ALA A 67 -34.58 14.70 -8.89
C ALA A 67 -36.08 14.99 -8.81
N ASN A 68 -36.43 16.11 -8.19
CA ASN A 68 -37.79 16.57 -7.93
C ASN A 68 -38.67 15.50 -7.24
N GLY A 69 -38.07 14.69 -6.36
CA GLY A 69 -38.74 13.60 -5.66
C GLY A 69 -38.91 12.30 -6.45
N TYR A 70 -38.44 12.24 -7.70
CA TYR A 70 -38.56 11.06 -8.56
C TYR A 70 -37.19 10.48 -8.90
N ALA A 71 -37.12 9.16 -9.05
CA ALA A 71 -35.97 8.48 -9.63
C ALA A 71 -35.89 8.82 -11.12
N VAL A 72 -34.76 9.38 -11.54
CA VAL A 72 -34.50 9.76 -12.94
C VAL A 72 -33.98 8.56 -13.74
N GLY A 73 -33.43 7.55 -13.05
CA GLY A 73 -32.98 6.31 -13.65
C GLY A 73 -31.71 5.80 -12.99
N GLN A 74 -31.63 4.47 -12.89
CA GLN A 74 -30.45 3.78 -12.39
C GLN A 74 -29.41 3.65 -13.51
N THR A 75 -28.14 3.93 -13.19
CA THR A 75 -27.02 3.70 -14.08
C THR A 75 -26.86 2.22 -14.39
N ARG A 76 -26.10 1.92 -15.45
CA ARG A 76 -25.51 0.59 -15.58
C ARG A 76 -24.67 0.25 -14.33
N ALA A 77 -24.53 -1.03 -14.04
CA ALA A 77 -23.71 -1.48 -12.92
C ALA A 77 -22.29 -1.78 -13.37
N LEU A 78 -21.31 -1.28 -12.63
CA LEU A 78 -19.88 -1.57 -12.83
C LEU A 78 -19.36 -2.28 -11.59
N HIS A 79 -18.38 -3.16 -11.75
CA HIS A 79 -17.76 -3.83 -10.61
C HIS A 79 -16.35 -3.34 -10.31
N THR A 80 -15.98 -3.44 -9.04
CA THR A 80 -14.63 -3.13 -8.56
C THR A 80 -13.60 -4.14 -9.07
N ILE A 81 -12.32 -3.78 -8.92
CA ILE A 81 -11.18 -4.66 -9.19
C ILE A 81 -10.77 -5.29 -7.86
N ASN A 82 -10.73 -6.62 -7.80
CA ASN A 82 -10.13 -7.35 -6.69
C ASN A 82 -8.79 -7.93 -7.18
N LEU A 83 -7.69 -7.49 -6.56
CA LEU A 83 -6.32 -7.92 -6.79
C LEU A 83 -5.94 -8.98 -5.76
N GLN A 84 -5.31 -10.05 -6.25
CA GLN A 84 -4.77 -11.14 -5.46
C GLN A 84 -3.30 -11.36 -5.84
N ALA A 85 -2.48 -11.74 -4.87
CA ALA A 85 -1.09 -12.08 -5.09
C ALA A 85 -0.66 -13.28 -4.24
N ASP A 86 0.23 -14.10 -4.78
CA ASP A 86 0.94 -15.12 -4.01
C ASP A 86 2.28 -14.56 -3.54
N LEU A 87 2.34 -14.21 -2.26
CA LEU A 87 3.51 -13.59 -1.62
C LEU A 87 4.51 -14.61 -1.06
N THR A 88 4.35 -15.90 -1.35
CA THR A 88 5.26 -16.94 -0.83
C THR A 88 6.69 -16.81 -1.34
N ASN A 89 6.88 -16.19 -2.51
CA ASN A 89 8.19 -15.92 -3.10
C ASN A 89 8.25 -14.49 -3.65
N LEU A 90 8.87 -13.57 -2.91
CA LEU A 90 8.96 -12.16 -3.33
C LEU A 90 9.81 -11.94 -4.60
N ALA A 91 10.61 -12.91 -5.03
CA ALA A 91 11.32 -12.81 -6.30
C ALA A 91 10.44 -13.12 -7.52
N ASN A 92 9.34 -13.83 -7.31
CA ASN A 92 8.36 -14.19 -8.33
C ASN A 92 6.99 -14.25 -7.67
N VAL A 93 6.28 -13.12 -7.76
CA VAL A 93 4.96 -12.90 -7.17
C VAL A 93 3.92 -12.98 -8.29
N PRO A 94 3.25 -14.13 -8.49
CA PRO A 94 2.08 -14.20 -9.34
C PRO A 94 1.00 -13.25 -8.82
N VAL A 95 0.46 -12.41 -9.72
CA VAL A 95 -0.65 -11.52 -9.43
C VAL A 95 -1.79 -11.76 -10.41
N SER A 96 -3.02 -11.66 -9.93
CA SER A 96 -4.24 -11.76 -10.73
C SER A 96 -5.28 -10.76 -10.23
N TRP A 97 -6.13 -10.28 -11.14
CA TRP A 97 -7.21 -9.36 -10.77
C TRP A 97 -8.49 -9.60 -11.56
N SER A 98 -9.63 -9.28 -10.95
CA SER A 98 -10.89 -9.22 -11.69
C SER A 98 -10.85 -8.08 -12.71
N SER A 99 -11.53 -8.22 -13.85
CA SER A 99 -11.69 -7.10 -14.78
C SER A 99 -12.37 -5.89 -14.11
N TYR A 100 -12.31 -4.71 -14.70
CA TYR A 100 -13.21 -3.62 -14.33
C TYR A 100 -14.45 -3.68 -15.21
N ALA A 101 -15.64 -3.45 -14.61
CA ALA A 101 -16.92 -3.33 -15.31
C ALA A 101 -17.42 -4.56 -16.11
N GLY A 102 -16.59 -5.58 -16.33
CA GLY A 102 -16.91 -6.78 -17.09
C GLY A 102 -16.85 -6.55 -18.61
N VAL A 103 -16.82 -7.64 -19.38
CA VAL A 103 -16.64 -7.62 -20.86
C VAL A 103 -17.83 -7.06 -21.66
N ASN A 104 -18.90 -6.64 -20.98
CA ASN A 104 -20.18 -6.36 -21.62
C ASN A 104 -20.38 -4.89 -22.05
N TYR A 105 -19.40 -4.02 -21.83
CA TYR A 105 -19.51 -2.60 -22.16
C TYR A 105 -18.44 -2.21 -23.18
N SER A 106 -18.89 -1.69 -24.33
CA SER A 106 -18.04 -1.26 -25.44
C SER A 106 -16.98 -0.22 -25.03
N ASP A 107 -17.34 0.62 -24.06
CA ASP A 107 -16.48 1.70 -23.57
C ASP A 107 -15.24 1.16 -22.82
N PHE A 108 -15.26 -0.11 -22.41
CA PHE A 108 -14.15 -0.81 -21.77
C PHE A 108 -13.51 -1.90 -22.66
N ALA A 109 -13.82 -1.93 -23.96
CA ALA A 109 -13.32 -2.97 -24.86
C ALA A 109 -11.78 -2.94 -25.03
N ASN A 110 -11.15 -1.78 -24.87
CA ASN A 110 -9.69 -1.60 -24.94
C ASN A 110 -9.11 -1.23 -23.56
N LEU A 111 -9.75 -1.69 -22.49
CA LEU A 111 -9.29 -1.38 -21.15
C LEU A 111 -7.88 -1.95 -20.92
N GLN A 112 -7.01 -1.11 -20.39
CA GLN A 112 -5.67 -1.50 -19.98
C GLN A 112 -5.46 -1.21 -18.50
N TYR A 113 -4.62 -2.04 -17.89
CA TYR A 113 -4.25 -2.01 -16.49
C TYR A 113 -2.78 -1.65 -16.34
N GLN A 114 -2.47 -0.94 -15.27
CA GLN A 114 -1.13 -0.63 -14.80
C GLN A 114 -0.98 -1.18 -13.39
N LEU A 115 -0.01 -2.09 -13.19
CA LEU A 115 0.39 -2.53 -11.86
C LEU A 115 1.32 -1.50 -11.25
N GLN A 116 1.10 -1.19 -9.98
CA GLN A 116 1.93 -0.30 -9.20
C GLN A 116 2.36 -0.97 -7.91
N PHE A 117 3.57 -0.66 -7.47
CA PHE A 117 4.03 -0.92 -6.12
C PHE A 117 4.29 0.42 -5.42
N GLY A 118 4.19 0.46 -4.10
CA GLY A 118 4.53 1.65 -3.34
C GLY A 118 5.15 1.30 -2.01
N GLU A 119 6.16 2.06 -1.61
CA GLU A 119 6.78 2.00 -0.29
C GLU A 119 5.90 2.75 0.73
N GLU A 120 5.74 2.19 1.93
CA GLU A 120 4.98 2.85 3.01
C GLU A 120 5.65 4.17 3.41
N ASN A 121 4.87 5.26 3.43
CA ASN A 121 5.35 6.59 3.80
C ASN A 121 4.94 6.98 5.23
N ASP A 122 5.55 8.06 5.74
CA ASP A 122 5.34 8.55 7.11
C ASP A 122 3.90 9.01 7.43
N THR A 123 3.03 9.07 6.42
CA THR A 123 1.61 9.46 6.59
C THR A 123 0.65 8.28 6.67
N GLY A 124 1.17 7.04 6.66
CA GLY A 124 0.37 5.82 6.61
C GLY A 124 -0.22 5.54 5.23
N GLY A 125 0.34 6.15 4.18
CA GLY A 125 0.04 5.89 2.77
C GLY A 125 1.20 5.19 2.08
N TYR A 126 1.17 5.16 0.75
CA TYR A 126 2.23 4.56 -0.06
C TYR A 126 2.67 5.51 -1.19
N ASP A 127 3.97 5.56 -1.44
CA ASP A 127 4.57 6.32 -2.54
C ASP A 127 4.63 5.45 -3.79
N TRP A 128 3.59 5.58 -4.64
CA TRP A 128 3.35 4.69 -5.78
C TRP A 128 4.31 4.89 -6.95
N GLN A 129 4.73 3.78 -7.54
CA GLN A 129 5.57 3.69 -8.73
C GLN A 129 4.99 2.65 -9.71
N ASP A 130 5.14 2.94 -11.00
CA ASP A 130 4.70 2.03 -12.06
C ASP A 130 5.65 0.84 -12.22
N VAL A 131 5.09 -0.37 -12.27
CA VAL A 131 5.81 -1.53 -12.79
C VAL A 131 5.90 -1.38 -14.30
N THR A 132 7.10 -1.27 -14.86
CA THR A 132 7.29 -1.01 -16.30
C THR A 132 7.25 -2.27 -17.15
N THR A 133 7.69 -3.40 -16.61
CA THR A 133 7.84 -4.63 -17.39
C THR A 133 6.49 -5.31 -17.57
N GLY A 134 6.03 -5.41 -18.82
CA GLY A 134 4.76 -6.07 -19.16
C GLY A 134 3.52 -5.20 -18.94
N PHE A 135 3.69 -3.90 -18.66
CA PHE A 135 2.59 -2.95 -18.47
C PHE A 135 2.75 -1.70 -19.36
N PRO A 136 1.65 -1.02 -19.72
CA PRO A 136 0.27 -1.39 -19.42
C PRO A 136 -0.17 -2.65 -20.18
N THR A 137 -1.10 -3.42 -19.60
CA THR A 137 -1.58 -4.70 -20.18
C THR A 137 -3.08 -4.74 -20.28
N SER A 138 -3.62 -5.44 -21.28
CA SER A 138 -5.05 -5.78 -21.34
C SER A 138 -5.37 -7.12 -20.65
N ASP A 139 -4.34 -7.82 -20.16
CA ASP A 139 -4.49 -9.06 -19.40
C ASP A 139 -5.04 -8.79 -17.99
N SER A 140 -5.38 -9.86 -17.28
CA SER A 140 -5.84 -9.90 -15.89
C SER A 140 -4.86 -10.60 -14.95
N THR A 141 -3.67 -10.94 -15.46
CA THR A 141 -2.61 -11.61 -14.69
C THR A 141 -1.24 -11.08 -15.08
N ALA A 142 -0.29 -11.16 -14.14
CA ALA A 142 1.12 -10.86 -14.38
C ALA A 142 2.01 -11.54 -13.33
N THR A 143 3.33 -11.37 -13.48
CA THR A 143 4.31 -11.73 -12.46
C THR A 143 5.07 -10.47 -12.04
N PHE A 144 5.02 -10.16 -10.76
CA PHE A 144 5.78 -9.10 -10.13
C PHE A 144 7.06 -9.66 -9.48
N SER A 145 8.07 -8.82 -9.30
CA SER A 145 9.30 -9.18 -8.59
C SER A 145 9.69 -8.01 -7.70
N ALA A 146 9.85 -8.28 -6.40
CA ALA A 146 10.35 -7.31 -5.43
C ALA A 146 11.90 -7.31 -5.34
N VAL A 147 12.59 -8.04 -6.23
CA VAL A 147 14.06 -8.11 -6.21
C VAL A 147 14.65 -6.72 -6.42
N GLY A 148 15.57 -6.33 -5.54
CA GLY A 148 16.25 -5.05 -5.60
C GLY A 148 15.51 -3.90 -4.90
N GLN A 149 14.36 -4.16 -4.28
CA GLN A 149 13.74 -3.21 -3.35
C GLN A 149 14.49 -3.20 -2.02
N ASP A 150 14.57 -2.02 -1.40
CA ASP A 150 15.14 -1.87 -0.08
C ASP A 150 14.23 -2.50 0.99
N PRO A 151 14.78 -2.97 2.12
CA PRO A 151 13.97 -3.51 3.21
C PRO A 151 12.92 -2.50 3.70
N GLY A 152 11.67 -2.95 3.81
CA GLY A 152 10.56 -2.05 4.14
C GLY A 152 9.19 -2.71 3.94
N ASN A 153 8.13 -1.94 4.22
CA ASN A 153 6.74 -2.33 3.97
C ASN A 153 6.28 -1.73 2.65
N TYR A 154 5.56 -2.52 1.87
CA TYR A 154 5.12 -2.15 0.54
C TYR A 154 3.67 -2.59 0.30
N ALA A 155 3.04 -1.97 -0.69
CA ALA A 155 1.74 -2.36 -1.20
C ALA A 155 1.79 -2.54 -2.73
N LEU A 156 0.98 -3.46 -3.23
CA LEU A 156 0.64 -3.59 -4.65
C LEU A 156 -0.78 -3.10 -4.88
N ARG A 157 -1.00 -2.45 -6.02
CA ARG A 157 -2.33 -2.16 -6.55
C ARG A 157 -2.33 -2.23 -8.07
N VAL A 158 -3.52 -2.44 -8.64
CA VAL A 158 -3.75 -2.29 -10.07
C VAL A 158 -4.69 -1.11 -10.29
N ILE A 159 -4.33 -0.25 -11.24
CA ILE A 159 -5.19 0.82 -11.72
C ILE A 159 -5.55 0.61 -13.19
N THR A 160 -6.71 1.10 -13.61
CA THR A 160 -6.98 1.26 -15.04
C THR A 160 -6.24 2.50 -15.54
N LEU A 161 -5.83 2.51 -16.81
CA LEU A 161 -5.40 3.76 -17.43
C LEU A 161 -6.55 4.78 -17.41
N THR A 162 -6.18 6.04 -17.23
CA THR A 162 -7.12 7.14 -17.19
C THR A 162 -7.86 7.27 -18.51
N ASP A 163 -9.20 7.38 -18.46
CA ASP A 163 -10.01 7.63 -19.64
C ASP A 163 -9.86 9.07 -20.15
N ALA A 164 -10.50 9.38 -21.28
CA ALA A 164 -10.47 10.72 -21.88
C ALA A 164 -11.03 11.83 -20.94
N ASN A 165 -11.77 11.46 -19.90
CA ASN A 165 -12.40 12.37 -18.95
C ASN A 165 -11.64 12.46 -17.62
N GLY A 166 -10.50 11.77 -17.47
CA GLY A 166 -9.71 11.83 -16.25
C GLY A 166 -10.08 10.76 -15.20
N TYR A 167 -10.95 9.81 -15.52
CA TYR A 167 -11.36 8.77 -14.57
C TYR A 167 -10.49 7.52 -14.68
N SER A 168 -10.12 6.96 -13.53
CA SER A 168 -9.50 5.64 -13.40
C SER A 168 -10.17 4.87 -12.27
N SER A 169 -10.03 3.55 -12.31
CA SER A 169 -10.43 2.64 -11.25
C SER A 169 -9.20 2.04 -10.58
N GLU A 170 -9.32 1.71 -9.31
CA GLU A 170 -8.24 1.17 -8.48
C GLU A 170 -8.72 -0.10 -7.75
N SER A 171 -7.83 -1.07 -7.58
CA SER A 171 -8.08 -2.29 -6.82
C SER A 171 -8.00 -2.08 -5.30
N ASN A 172 -8.27 -3.13 -4.52
CA ASN A 172 -7.74 -3.25 -3.16
C ASN A 172 -6.19 -3.29 -3.17
N TRP A 173 -5.59 -3.15 -2.00
CA TRP A 173 -4.13 -3.19 -1.83
C TRP A 173 -3.68 -4.52 -1.27
N VAL A 174 -2.62 -5.09 -1.86
CA VAL A 174 -1.96 -6.28 -1.33
C VAL A 174 -0.67 -5.86 -0.64
N ILE A 175 -0.59 -6.04 0.68
CA ILE A 175 0.55 -5.59 1.49
C ILE A 175 1.60 -6.70 1.58
N TYR A 176 2.88 -6.34 1.42
CA TYR A 176 4.02 -7.24 1.59
C TYR A 176 5.19 -6.52 2.26
N GLY A 177 6.09 -7.28 2.88
CA GLY A 177 7.30 -6.74 3.51
C GLY A 177 8.55 -7.32 2.88
N VAL A 178 9.51 -6.47 2.53
CA VAL A 178 10.86 -6.88 2.12
C VAL A 178 11.69 -7.01 3.40
N PRO A 179 12.17 -8.22 3.75
CA PRO A 179 12.91 -8.42 4.97
C PRO A 179 14.27 -7.71 4.90
N VAL A 180 14.76 -7.26 6.05
CA VAL A 180 16.16 -6.86 6.19
C VAL A 180 17.00 -8.13 6.08
N ASP A 181 17.93 -8.16 5.13
CA ASP A 181 18.89 -9.26 5.05
C ASP A 181 19.62 -9.39 6.39
N PRO A 182 19.70 -10.60 6.97
CA PRO A 182 20.42 -10.78 8.22
C PRO A 182 21.87 -10.38 7.99
N ILE A 183 22.41 -9.56 8.90
CA ILE A 183 23.84 -9.30 8.95
C ILE A 183 24.49 -10.63 9.32
N ILE A 184 24.99 -11.37 8.33
CA ILE A 184 25.82 -12.54 8.58
C ILE A 184 27.18 -11.98 9.00
N PRO A 185 27.60 -12.10 10.27
CA PRO A 185 28.98 -11.77 10.62
C PRO A 185 29.88 -12.69 9.79
N ASP A 186 30.97 -12.13 9.27
CA ASP A 186 32.00 -12.91 8.59
C ASP A 186 32.36 -14.12 9.49
N PRO A 187 32.23 -15.37 9.00
CA PRO A 187 32.48 -16.56 9.82
C PRO A 187 33.93 -16.64 10.30
N GLU A 188 34.85 -15.87 9.70
CA GLU A 188 36.25 -15.74 10.13
C GLU A 188 36.51 -14.50 11.01
N ALA A 189 35.52 -13.60 11.18
CA ALA A 189 35.68 -12.44 12.03
C ALA A 189 35.76 -12.85 13.52
N PRO A 190 36.67 -12.23 14.30
CA PRO A 190 36.70 -12.42 15.74
C PRO A 190 35.33 -12.10 16.38
N PRO A 191 34.93 -12.84 17.44
CA PRO A 191 33.67 -12.61 18.11
C PRO A 191 33.61 -11.20 18.70
N LEU A 192 32.46 -10.54 18.57
CA LEU A 192 32.21 -9.24 19.21
C LEU A 192 32.23 -9.42 20.73
N THR A 193 33.23 -8.84 21.40
CA THR A 193 33.39 -8.94 22.85
C THR A 193 33.25 -7.56 23.48
N VAL A 194 32.18 -7.37 24.25
CA VAL A 194 31.91 -6.11 24.97
C VAL A 194 32.39 -6.30 26.41
N PRO A 195 33.37 -5.50 26.89
CA PRO A 195 33.83 -5.62 28.27
C PRO A 195 32.79 -5.05 29.25
N ASP A 196 32.57 -5.76 30.35
CA ASP A 196 31.65 -5.35 31.42
C ASP A 196 32.24 -4.28 32.35
N VAL A 197 33.56 -4.16 32.38
CA VAL A 197 34.31 -3.30 33.32
C VAL A 197 35.51 -2.69 32.61
N PHE A 198 35.82 -1.45 32.96
CA PHE A 198 37.04 -0.73 32.60
C PHE A 198 37.46 0.10 33.84
N THR A 199 38.75 0.38 33.98
CA THR A 199 39.35 1.04 35.15
C THR A 199 40.19 2.21 34.68
N PRO A 200 39.59 3.42 34.53
CA PRO A 200 40.29 4.60 34.00
C PRO A 200 41.17 5.24 35.09
N ASN A 201 42.18 4.50 35.58
CA ASN A 201 43.05 4.90 36.70
C ASN A 201 44.48 5.27 36.24
N GLY A 202 44.79 5.12 34.96
CA GLY A 202 46.07 5.47 34.34
C GLY A 202 47.18 4.46 34.56
N ASP A 203 46.87 3.21 34.94
CA ASP A 203 47.86 2.14 35.10
C ASP A 203 48.19 1.38 33.81
N GLY A 204 47.51 1.73 32.71
CA GLY A 204 47.65 1.10 31.40
C GLY A 204 46.81 -0.16 31.20
N LEU A 205 46.06 -0.62 32.20
CA LEU A 205 45.24 -1.82 32.17
C LEU A 205 43.75 -1.46 32.19
N ASN A 206 43.04 -1.80 31.11
CA ASN A 206 41.61 -1.52 30.94
C ASN A 206 41.23 -0.04 31.17
N ASP A 207 42.16 0.89 30.90
CA ASP A 207 41.94 2.34 31.10
C ASP A 207 40.84 2.91 30.19
N ARG A 208 40.57 2.23 29.08
CA ARG A 208 39.57 2.58 28.08
C ARG A 208 38.61 1.42 27.91
N TRP A 209 37.37 1.74 27.61
CA TRP A 209 36.40 0.74 27.18
C TRP A 209 36.54 0.51 25.68
N THR A 210 37.13 -0.62 25.30
CA THR A 210 37.33 -1.03 23.91
C THR A 210 36.49 -2.27 23.64
N ILE A 211 35.72 -2.26 22.55
CA ILE A 211 34.91 -3.41 22.13
C ILE A 211 35.71 -4.15 21.06
N ASP A 212 36.08 -5.39 21.32
CA ASP A 212 36.84 -6.20 20.36
C ASP A 212 35.91 -6.71 19.25
N GLY A 213 36.38 -6.67 18.00
CA GLY A 213 35.64 -7.14 16.83
C GLY A 213 34.58 -6.16 16.32
N ILE A 214 34.45 -4.97 16.93
CA ILE A 214 33.44 -3.96 16.53
C ILE A 214 33.71 -3.36 15.14
N GLU A 215 34.96 -3.36 14.70
CA GLU A 215 35.42 -2.90 13.39
C GLU A 215 34.88 -3.73 12.23
N ASN A 216 34.46 -4.97 12.48
CA ASN A 216 33.87 -5.87 11.48
C ASN A 216 32.40 -5.55 11.18
N TRP A 217 31.81 -4.58 11.89
CA TRP A 217 30.41 -4.20 11.77
C TRP A 217 30.27 -2.82 11.10
N ASN A 218 29.45 -2.76 10.04
CA ASN A 218 29.18 -1.50 9.33
C ASN A 218 28.28 -0.53 10.13
N SER A 219 27.38 -1.08 10.95
CA SER A 219 26.50 -0.32 11.84
C SER A 219 26.95 -0.49 13.29
N ARG A 220 27.35 0.62 13.93
CA ARG A 220 28.01 0.63 15.26
C ARG A 220 27.38 1.68 16.17
N LYS A 221 26.14 1.43 16.60
CA LYS A 221 25.42 2.31 17.52
C LYS A 221 25.61 1.84 18.96
N VAL A 222 26.15 2.71 19.81
CA VAL A 222 26.37 2.44 21.23
C VAL A 222 25.68 3.50 22.07
N ALA A 223 25.00 3.08 23.13
CA ALA A 223 24.41 3.96 24.14
C ALA A 223 24.76 3.45 25.54
N ILE A 224 25.18 4.37 26.41
CA ILE A 224 25.52 4.08 27.82
C ILE A 224 24.45 4.74 28.69
N PHE A 225 23.95 3.99 29.66
CA PHE A 225 22.91 4.41 30.59
C PHE A 225 23.44 4.35 32.02
N ASP A 226 22.98 5.26 32.88
CA ASP A 226 23.19 5.14 34.31
C ASP A 226 22.28 4.07 34.93
N ARG A 227 22.48 3.79 36.23
CA ARG A 227 21.71 2.78 36.97
C ARG A 227 20.20 3.05 37.01
N TRP A 228 19.77 4.28 36.73
CA TRP A 228 18.37 4.68 36.70
C TRP A 228 17.80 4.69 35.28
N GLY A 229 18.55 4.20 34.29
CA GLY A 229 18.11 4.12 32.90
C GLY A 229 18.20 5.43 32.13
N ARG A 230 18.84 6.47 32.68
CA ARG A 230 19.07 7.71 31.94
C ARG A 230 20.31 7.57 31.08
N LYS A 231 20.16 7.87 29.78
CA LYS A 231 21.27 7.87 28.81
C LYS A 231 22.30 8.93 29.18
N VAL A 232 23.53 8.52 29.43
CA VAL A 232 24.65 9.42 29.77
C VAL A 232 25.59 9.66 28.60
N TRP A 233 25.61 8.75 27.62
CA TRP A 233 26.42 8.88 26.42
C TRP A 233 25.82 8.07 25.26
N SER A 234 26.08 8.50 24.03
CA SER A 234 25.78 7.71 22.84
C SER A 234 26.67 8.09 21.66
N SER A 235 26.93 7.12 20.78
CA SER A 235 27.51 7.32 19.46
C SER A 235 26.79 6.48 18.44
N ASP A 236 26.45 7.09 17.29
CA ASP A 236 25.85 6.37 16.16
C ASP A 236 26.89 5.70 15.27
N LYS A 237 28.18 5.99 15.47
CA LYS A 237 29.32 5.49 14.71
C LYS A 237 30.51 5.22 15.63
N TYR A 238 30.32 4.35 16.61
CA TYR A 238 31.35 4.01 17.59
C TYR A 238 32.62 3.45 16.94
N THR A 239 33.78 3.93 17.40
CA THR A 239 35.10 3.38 17.08
C THR A 239 35.94 3.33 18.37
N ASN A 240 36.89 2.40 18.44
CA ASN A 240 37.83 2.31 19.56
C ASN A 240 38.87 3.45 19.58
N ASP A 241 38.88 4.34 18.58
CA ASP A 241 39.79 5.50 18.50
C ASP A 241 39.41 6.62 19.48
N ASN A 242 38.11 6.72 19.79
CA ASN A 242 37.60 7.72 20.75
C ASN A 242 36.65 7.05 21.74
N PRO A 243 37.17 6.10 22.55
CA PRO A 243 36.38 5.45 23.58
C PRO A 243 36.05 6.48 24.67
N PHE A 244 34.92 6.27 25.35
CA PHE A 244 34.42 7.21 26.35
C PHE A 244 35.44 7.46 27.48
#